data_AF-C0XQ60-F1
#
_entry.id   AF-C0XQ60-F1
#
_cell.length_a   1.000
_cell.length_b   1.000
_cell.length_c   1.000
_cell.angle_alpha   90.00
_cell.angle_beta   90.00
_cell.angle_gamma   90.00
#
_symmetry.space_group_name_H-M   'P 1'
#
loop_
_entity.id
_entity.type
_entity.pdbx_description
1 polymer ?
#
loop_
_entity_poly.entity_id
_entity_poly.type
_entity_poly.pdbx_seq_one_letter_code
_entity_poly.pdbx_strand_id
1 'polypeptide(L)'
;MRGNVIDLAVGVVIGSAFTAIVTAFSTNIINPLISVLGGAEFGFGYALIAGNPETRLNFGALLTAVINFLLIAAVVYFFIVAPMNKLDEVQ
;
A
#
# COMPACT_ATOMS: atom_id res chain seq x y z
N MET A 1 -3.88 33.73 10.61
CA MET A 1 -3.82 32.41 11.28
C MET A 1 -4.59 31.29 10.56
N ARG A 2 -5.31 31.54 9.46
CA ARG A 2 -6.09 30.50 8.74
C ARG A 2 -5.30 29.69 7.68
N GLY A 3 -4.15 30.19 7.22
CA GLY A 3 -3.34 29.55 6.16
C GLY A 3 -2.79 28.18 6.56
N ASN A 4 -2.23 28.05 7.77
CA ASN A 4 -1.65 26.78 8.24
C ASN A 4 -2.64 25.61 8.23
N VAL A 5 -3.93 25.88 8.50
CA VAL A 5 -4.95 24.83 8.57
C VAL A 5 -5.44 24.44 7.18
N ILE A 6 -5.47 25.38 6.24
CA ILE A 6 -5.87 25.12 4.85
C ILE A 6 -4.80 24.28 4.15
N ASP A 7 -3.52 24.65 4.28
CA ASP A 7 -2.42 23.89 3.66
C ASP A 7 -2.30 22.48 4.25
N LEU A 8 -2.49 22.36 5.58
CA LEU A 8 -2.57 21.06 6.25
C LEU A 8 -3.76 20.24 5.73
N ALA A 9 -4.94 20.85 5.58
CA ALA A 9 -6.13 20.16 5.08
C ALA A 9 -5.92 19.66 3.64
N VAL A 10 -5.33 20.47 2.78
CA VAL A 10 -5.00 20.10 1.39
C VAL A 10 -4.00 18.93 1.37
N GLY A 11 -2.95 18.98 2.20
CA GLY A 11 -1.98 17.90 2.33
C GLY A 11 -2.61 16.56 2.74
N VAL A 12 -3.52 16.59 3.71
CA VAL A 12 -4.23 15.38 4.20
C VAL A 12 -5.18 14.82 3.14
N VAL A 13 -5.94 15.68 2.45
CA VAL A 13 -6.86 15.26 1.39
C VAL A 13 -6.11 14.64 0.22
N ILE A 14 -5.01 15.25 -0.24
CA ILE A 14 -4.19 14.70 -1.32
C ILE A 14 -3.54 13.38 -0.89
N GLY A 15 -2.98 13.31 0.33
CA GLY A 15 -2.34 12.10 0.85
C GLY A 15 -3.30 10.91 0.93
N SER A 16 -4.52 11.13 1.41
CA SER A 16 -5.56 10.10 1.49
C SER A 16 -6.07 9.66 0.11
N ALA A 17 -6.32 10.60 -0.80
CA ALA A 17 -6.73 10.29 -2.18
C ALA A 17 -5.67 9.48 -2.93
N PHE A 18 -4.39 9.85 -2.78
CA PHE A 18 -3.29 9.13 -3.39
C PHE A 18 -3.15 7.70 -2.84
N THR A 19 -3.22 7.55 -1.51
CA THR A 19 -3.20 6.23 -0.86
C THR A 19 -4.33 5.32 -1.36
N ALA A 20 -5.52 5.88 -1.60
CA ALA A 20 -6.65 5.14 -2.17
C ALA A 20 -6.36 4.63 -3.59
N ILE A 21 -5.70 5.44 -4.44
CA ILE A 21 -5.30 5.03 -5.80
C ILE A 21 -4.30 3.88 -5.73
N VAL A 22 -3.25 3.98 -4.91
CA VAL A 22 -2.24 2.91 -4.82
C VAL A 22 -2.84 1.64 -4.24
N THR A 23 -3.73 1.77 -3.24
CA THR A 23 -4.44 0.62 -2.66
C THR A 23 -5.35 -0.05 -3.69
N ALA A 24 -6.07 0.74 -4.50
CA ALA A 24 -6.89 0.20 -5.58
C ALA A 24 -6.04 -0.50 -6.65
N PHE A 25 -4.87 0.05 -6.99
CA PHE A 25 -3.93 -0.58 -7.90
C PHE A 25 -3.41 -1.91 -7.34
N SER A 26 -2.94 -1.92 -6.08
CA SER A 26 -2.48 -3.15 -5.45
C SER A 26 -3.60 -4.19 -5.38
N THR A 27 -4.79 -3.79 -4.93
CA THR A 27 -5.91 -4.72 -4.72
C THR A 27 -6.43 -5.31 -6.03
N ASN A 28 -6.55 -4.50 -7.08
CA ASN A 28 -7.17 -4.93 -8.33
C ASN A 28 -6.18 -5.49 -9.36
N ILE A 29 -4.88 -5.18 -9.24
CA ILE A 29 -3.85 -5.62 -10.20
C ILE A 29 -2.87 -6.57 -9.52
N ILE A 30 -2.31 -6.20 -8.37
CA ILE A 30 -1.26 -6.99 -7.72
C ILE A 30 -1.84 -8.23 -7.03
N ASN A 31 -2.94 -8.12 -6.28
CA ASN A 31 -3.55 -9.28 -5.63
C ASN A 31 -3.91 -10.39 -6.63
N PRO A 32 -4.56 -10.10 -7.78
CA PRO A 32 -4.84 -11.16 -8.75
C PRO A 32 -3.56 -11.73 -9.36
N LEU A 33 -2.53 -10.92 -9.65
CA LEU A 33 -1.25 -11.42 -10.14
C LEU A 33 -0.55 -12.35 -9.14
N ILE A 34 -0.55 -11.97 -7.85
CA ILE A 34 -0.04 -12.81 -6.76
C ILE A 34 -0.88 -14.08 -6.63
N SER A 35 -2.20 -14.00 -6.78
CA SER A 35 -3.08 -15.18 -6.70
C SER A 35 -2.87 -16.15 -7.86
N VAL A 36 -2.49 -15.67 -9.03
CA VAL A 36 -2.19 -16.51 -10.21
C VAL A 36 -0.82 -17.17 -10.06
N LEU A 37 0.20 -16.42 -9.65
CA LEU A 37 1.55 -16.95 -9.43
C LEU A 37 1.64 -17.85 -8.19
N GLY A 38 0.82 -17.56 -7.19
CA GLY A 38 0.64 -18.37 -6.01
C GLY A 38 -0.27 -19.55 -6.22
N GLY A 39 -0.86 -19.79 -7.40
CA GLY A 39 -1.85 -20.84 -7.61
C GLY A 39 -3.15 -20.61 -6.83
N ALA A 40 -4.27 -21.06 -7.40
CA ALA A 40 -5.62 -20.89 -6.86
C ALA A 40 -5.83 -21.41 -5.41
N GLU A 41 -4.82 -22.04 -4.81
CA GLU A 41 -4.85 -22.70 -3.50
C GLU A 41 -3.58 -22.55 -2.63
N PHE A 42 -2.63 -21.63 -2.85
CA PHE A 42 -1.65 -21.37 -1.77
C PHE A 42 -2.28 -20.38 -0.77
N GLY A 43 -2.82 -20.85 0.37
CA GLY A 43 -2.35 -22.01 1.13
C GLY A 43 -1.16 -21.64 2.01
N PHE A 44 -1.07 -20.39 2.45
CA PHE A 44 -0.48 -20.08 3.75
C PHE A 44 -1.54 -19.89 4.86
N GLY A 45 -2.82 -19.98 4.50
CA GLY A 45 -3.94 -20.15 5.42
C GLY A 45 -3.84 -21.46 6.17
N TYR A 46 -2.93 -21.58 7.14
CA TYR A 46 -3.04 -22.63 8.13
C TYR A 46 -4.32 -22.35 8.90
N ALA A 47 -5.33 -23.20 8.70
CA ALA A 47 -6.49 -23.19 9.57
C ALA A 47 -6.00 -23.64 10.94
N LEU A 48 -5.89 -22.71 11.91
CA LEU A 48 -5.49 -23.09 13.28
C LEU A 48 -6.48 -24.08 13.90
N ILE A 49 -7.71 -24.15 13.35
CA ILE A 49 -8.79 -25.06 13.72
C ILE A 49 -9.39 -25.66 12.44
N ALA A 50 -9.35 -26.99 12.30
CA ALA A 50 -9.99 -27.68 11.19
C ALA A 50 -11.52 -27.44 11.23
N GLY A 51 -12.07 -26.82 10.18
CA GLY A 51 -13.52 -26.64 10.01
C GLY A 51 -14.07 -25.23 10.24
N ASN A 52 -13.25 -24.23 10.62
CA ASN A 52 -13.71 -22.84 10.72
C ASN A 52 -13.10 -21.96 9.60
N PRO A 53 -13.89 -21.48 8.63
CA PRO A 53 -13.41 -20.61 7.56
C PRO A 53 -12.89 -19.25 8.06
N GLU A 54 -13.28 -18.82 9.28
CA GLU A 54 -12.88 -17.54 9.89
C GLU A 54 -11.47 -17.56 10.50
N THR A 55 -10.86 -18.74 10.73
CA THR A 55 -9.55 -18.87 11.39
C THR A 55 -8.45 -19.30 10.42
N ARG A 56 -8.37 -18.64 9.26
CA ARG A 56 -7.31 -18.88 8.25
C ARG A 56 -6.25 -17.79 8.33
N LEU A 57 -4.99 -18.17 8.56
CA LEU A 57 -3.84 -17.26 8.51
C LEU A 57 -3.52 -16.85 7.06
N ASN A 58 -4.08 -15.76 6.54
CA ASN A 58 -3.83 -15.38 5.14
C ASN A 58 -2.48 -14.66 4.95
N PHE A 59 -1.35 -15.40 4.87
CA PHE A 59 -0.05 -14.78 4.58
C PHE A 59 0.01 -14.16 3.18
N GLY A 60 -0.86 -14.58 2.24
CA GLY A 60 -0.98 -13.93 0.93
C GLY A 60 -1.51 -12.49 1.04
N ALA A 61 -2.46 -12.25 1.94
CA ALA A 61 -2.93 -10.91 2.28
C ALA A 61 -1.84 -10.09 3.00
N LEU A 62 -1.03 -10.72 3.85
CA LEU A 62 0.11 -10.06 4.49
C LEU A 62 1.18 -9.64 3.47
N LEU A 63 1.56 -10.53 2.55
CA LEU A 63 2.53 -10.23 1.50
C LEU A 63 2.03 -9.12 0.57
N THR A 64 0.76 -9.21 0.18
CA THR A 64 0.05 -8.14 -0.54
C THR A 64 0.15 -6.80 0.20
N ALA A 65 -0.12 -6.77 1.50
CA ALA A 65 -0.07 -5.55 2.30
C ALA A 65 1.35 -4.96 2.35
N VAL A 66 2.37 -5.81 2.47
CA VAL A 66 3.78 -5.39 2.42
C VAL A 66 4.13 -4.80 1.04
N ILE A 67 3.70 -5.43 -0.04
CA ILE A 67 3.93 -4.92 -1.40
C ILE A 67 3.23 -3.57 -1.60
N ASN A 68 1.98 -3.44 -1.15
CA ASN A 68 1.26 -2.17 -1.21
C ASN A 68 1.99 -1.06 -0.43
N PHE A 69 2.46 -1.36 0.78
CA PHE A 69 3.25 -0.43 1.59
C PHE A 69 4.53 0.00 0.87
N LEU A 70 5.29 -0.95 0.31
CA LEU A 70 6.51 -0.65 -0.43
C LEU A 70 6.25 0.19 -1.68
N LEU A 71 5.14 -0.04 -2.39
CA LEU A 71 4.78 0.77 -3.55
C LEU A 71 4.40 2.19 -3.16
N ILE A 72 3.58 2.38 -2.13
CA ILE A 72 3.25 3.72 -1.62
C ILE A 72 4.52 4.44 -1.22
N ALA A 73 5.38 3.78 -0.45
CA ALA A 73 6.66 4.34 -0.01
C ALA A 73 7.57 4.69 -1.20
N ALA A 74 7.67 3.82 -2.20
CA ALA A 74 8.48 4.06 -3.40
C ALA A 74 7.98 5.25 -4.21
N VAL A 75 6.66 5.37 -4.40
CA VAL A 75 6.09 6.50 -5.15
C VAL A 75 6.27 7.81 -4.39
N VAL A 76 5.99 7.83 -3.08
CA VAL A 76 6.23 9.02 -2.25
C VAL A 76 7.71 9.40 -2.25
N TYR A 77 8.61 8.42 -2.12
CA TYR A 77 10.04 8.67 -2.16
C TYR A 77 10.49 9.24 -3.52
N PHE A 78 10.05 8.65 -4.63
CA PHE A 78 10.50 9.07 -5.95
C PHE A 78 9.91 10.41 -6.41
N PHE A 79 8.64 10.69 -6.08
CA PHE A 79 7.95 11.91 -6.54
C PHE A 79 8.04 13.09 -5.57
N ILE A 80 8.29 12.86 -4.28
CA ILE A 80 8.36 13.93 -3.28
C ILE A 80 9.79 14.04 -2.72
N VAL A 81 10.31 12.95 -2.16
CA VAL A 81 11.59 13.00 -1.41
C VAL A 81 12.79 13.18 -2.34
N ALA A 82 12.86 12.45 -3.45
CA ALA A 82 13.96 12.53 -4.41
C ALA A 82 14.11 13.94 -5.05
N PRO A 83 13.04 14.59 -5.54
CA PRO A 83 13.16 15.96 -6.04
C PRO A 83 13.44 16.96 -4.93
N MET A 84 12.88 16.80 -3.73
CA MET A 84 13.21 17.68 -2.59
C MET A 84 14.69 17.56 -2.20
N ASN A 85 15.20 16.34 -2.00
CA ASN A 85 16.61 16.12 -1.68
C ASN A 85 17.54 16.67 -2.76
N LYS A 86 17.16 16.59 -4.04
CA LYS A 86 17.94 17.11 -5.16
C LYS A 86 17.89 18.64 -5.26
N LEU A 87 16.83 19.28 -4.79
CA LEU A 87 16.75 20.74 -4.69
C LEU A 87 17.58 21.26 -3.51
N ASP A 88 17.57 20.53 -2.39
CA ASP A 88 18.40 20.85 -1.22
C ASP A 88 19.90 20.69 -1.52
N GLU A 89 20.28 19.75 -2.38
CA GLU A 89 21.68 19.56 -2.81
C GLU A 89 22.18 20.63 -3.81
N VAL A 90 21.26 21.38 -4.43
CA VAL A 90 21.56 22.42 -5.44
C VAL A 90 21.53 23.83 -4.81
N GLN A 91 20.98 23.99 -3.60
CA GLN A 91 21.09 25.21 -2.79
C GLN A 91 22.35 25.22 -1.92
#